data_AF-A0A967PFS3-F1
#
_entry.id   AF-A0A967PFS3-F1
#
_cell.length_a   1.000
_cell.length_b   1.000
_cell.length_c   1.000
_cell.angle_alpha   90.00
_cell.angle_beta   90.00
_cell.angle_gamma   90.00
#
_symmetry.space_group_name_H-M   'P 1'
#
loop_
_entity.id
_entity.type
_entity.pdbx_description
1 polymer ?
#
loop_
_entity_poly.entity_id
_entity_poly.type
_entity_poly.pdbx_seq_one_letter_code
_entity_poly.pdbx_strand_id
1 'polypeptide(L)' 'DISLSRIGGRSVEVATGSGDVSAREMRAEGVEIATGSGDVEVGLDQLSDGEFQIATGSGDIDLTLTDGSLRRRPRRDRSG' A
#
# COMPACT_ATOMS: atom_id res chain seq x y z
N ASP A 1 -10.95 -0.93 8.69
CA ASP A 1 -10.09 -1.07 7.50
C ASP A 1 -9.78 0.28 6.90
N ILE A 2 -8.56 0.45 6.40
CA ILE A 2 -8.06 1.65 5.73
C ILE A 2 -7.71 1.25 4.29
N SER A 3 -8.22 2.00 3.32
CA SER A 3 -7.93 1.79 1.91
C SER A 3 -7.50 3.09 1.24
N LEU A 4 -6.26 3.11 0.77
CA LEU A 4 -5.62 4.23 0.12
C LEU A 4 -5.24 3.83 -1.30
N SER A 5 -5.49 4.72 -2.27
CA SER A 5 -5.15 4.47 -3.67
C SER A 5 -4.64 5.74 -4.35
N ARG A 6 -3.63 5.59 -5.22
CA ARG A 6 -3.03 6.68 -6.01
C ARG A 6 -2.55 7.83 -5.13
N ILE A 7 -1.82 7.46 -4.07
CA ILE A 7 -1.28 8.43 -3.11
C ILE A 7 0.09 8.91 -3.61
N GLY A 8 0.28 10.22 -3.64
CA GLY A 8 1.54 10.85 -4.01
C GLY A 8 1.93 11.90 -2.97
N GLY A 9 3.19 11.93 -2.57
CA GLY A 9 3.66 12.91 -1.59
C GLY A 9 5.09 12.66 -1.14
N ARG A 10 5.57 13.50 -0.21
CA ARG A 10 6.88 13.29 0.39
C ARG A 10 6.83 12.20 1.46
N SER A 11 5.82 12.22 2.32
CA SER A 11 5.62 11.24 3.38
C SER A 11 4.17 10.78 3.44
N VAL A 12 3.97 9.51 3.78
CA VAL A 12 2.66 8.90 4.05
C VAL A 12 2.74 8.22 5.41
N GLU A 13 1.81 8.56 6.31
CA GLU A 13 1.71 7.98 7.66
C GLU A 13 0.30 7.42 7.85
N VAL A 14 0.21 6.15 8.28
CA VAL A 14 -1.06 5.46 8.54
C VAL A 14 -0.96 4.70 9.86
N ALA A 15 -1.93 4.93 10.75
CA ALA A 15 -2.02 4.21 12.02
C ALA A 15 -3.44 3.73 12.27
N THR A 16 -3.58 2.47 12.71
CA THR A 16 -4.86 1.92 13.19
C THR A 16 -4.65 0.94 14.34
N GLY A 17 -5.60 0.86 15.27
CA GLY A 17 -5.56 -0.13 16.35
C GLY A 17 -5.97 -1.53 15.88
N SER A 18 -6.94 -1.61 14.98
CA SER A 18 -7.43 -2.86 14.40
C SER A 18 -7.99 -2.66 12.99
N GLY A 19 -7.92 -3.72 12.19
CA GLY A 19 -8.41 -3.76 10.82
C GLY A 19 -7.29 -3.62 9.78
N ASP A 20 -7.63 -4.00 8.56
CA ASP A 20 -6.62 -4.17 7.51
C ASP A 20 -6.24 -2.83 6.88
N VAL A 21 -4.99 -2.72 6.44
CA VAL A 21 -4.47 -1.55 5.74
C VAL A 21 -4.08 -1.95 4.33
N SER A 22 -4.68 -1.31 3.34
CA SER A 22 -4.32 -1.50 1.94
C SER A 22 -3.97 -0.16 1.29
N ALA A 23 -2.73 -0.02 0.85
CA ALA A 23 -2.25 1.17 0.16
C ALA A 23 -1.70 0.78 -1.21
N ARG A 24 -2.35 1.23 -2.28
CA ARG A 24 -2.01 0.84 -3.67
C ARG A 24 -1.62 2.04 -4.51
N GLU A 25 -0.76 1.81 -5.51
CA GLU A 25 -0.27 2.83 -6.44
C GLU A 25 0.39 4.01 -5.70
N MET A 26 1.22 3.70 -4.70
CA MET A 26 1.88 4.71 -3.88
C MET A 26 3.14 5.25 -4.55
N ARG A 27 3.29 6.58 -4.54
CA ARG A 27 4.51 7.31 -4.90
C ARG A 27 4.89 8.22 -3.75
N ALA A 28 5.61 7.69 -2.77
CA ALA A 28 6.05 8.43 -1.61
C ALA A 28 7.57 8.35 -1.45
N GLU A 29 8.20 9.39 -0.91
CA GLU A 29 9.62 9.32 -0.54
C GLU A 29 9.82 8.54 0.75
N GLY A 30 8.88 8.64 1.70
CA GLY A 30 8.86 7.84 2.92
C GLY A 30 7.45 7.35 3.28
N VAL A 31 7.38 6.17 3.91
CA VAL A 31 6.14 5.51 4.30
C VAL A 31 6.28 4.95 5.71
N GLU A 32 5.32 5.29 6.57
CA GLU A 32 5.18 4.74 7.91
C GLU A 32 3.77 4.17 8.08
N ILE A 33 3.66 2.87 8.32
CA ILE A 33 2.37 2.19 8.52
C ILE A 33 2.44 1.34 9.79
N ALA A 34 1.51 1.57 10.72
CA ALA A 34 1.40 0.83 11.96
C ALA A 34 -0.02 0.30 12.18
N THR A 35 -0.15 -1.00 12.43
CA THR A 35 -1.42 -1.62 12.87
C THR A 35 -1.22 -2.40 14.17
N GLY A 36 -2.22 -2.37 15.06
CA GLY A 36 -2.23 -3.26 16.22
C GLY A 36 -2.59 -4.70 15.85
N SER A 37 -3.53 -4.87 14.91
CA SER A 37 -3.99 -6.17 14.42
C SER A 37 -4.66 -6.01 13.05
N GLY A 38 -4.35 -6.90 12.12
CA GLY A 38 -4.81 -6.87 10.73
C GLY A 38 -3.66 -6.99 9.73
N ASP A 39 -4.01 -7.28 8.49
CA ASP A 39 -3.06 -7.48 7.41
C ASP A 39 -2.71 -6.14 6.75
N VAL A 40 -1.48 -6.04 6.25
CA VAL A 40 -0.97 -4.81 5.61
C VAL A 40 -0.52 -5.13 4.19
N GLU A 41 -1.23 -4.59 3.21
CA GLU A 41 -0.85 -4.63 1.80
C GLU A 41 -0.35 -3.27 1.33
N VAL A 42 0.88 -3.22 0.83
CA VAL A 42 1.49 -2.00 0.28
C VAL A 42 1.98 -2.22 -1.14
N GLY A 43 1.40 -1.49 -2.09
CA GLY A 43 1.80 -1.43 -3.48
C GLY A 43 2.49 -0.11 -3.80
N LEU A 44 3.81 -0.15 -3.99
CA LEU A 44 4.62 1.01 -4.39
C LEU A 44 4.81 1.00 -5.91
N ASP A 45 4.70 2.16 -6.55
CA ASP A 45 4.97 2.31 -7.99
C ASP A 45 6.48 2.51 -8.29
N GLN A 46 7.22 2.96 -7.29
CA GLN A 46 8.68 3.13 -7.35
C GLN A 46 9.24 3.10 -5.92
N LEU A 47 10.44 2.57 -5.76
CA LEU A 47 11.23 2.78 -4.55
C LEU A 47 11.88 4.16 -4.63
N SER A 48 11.75 4.91 -3.55
CA SER A 48 12.54 6.11 -3.30
C SER A 48 13.72 5.77 -2.39
N ASP A 49 14.69 6.70 -2.32
CA ASP A 49 15.82 6.60 -1.39
C ASP A 49 15.46 6.95 0.07
N GLY A 50 14.18 7.17 0.36
CA GLY A 50 13.72 7.49 1.72
C GLY A 50 13.36 6.25 2.53
N GLU A 51 12.78 6.48 3.70
CA GLU A 51 12.59 5.45 4.72
C GLU A 51 11.19 4.81 4.65
N PHE A 52 11.15 3.49 4.70
CA PHE A 52 9.93 2.69 4.69
C PHE A 52 9.87 1.84 5.96
N GLN A 53 8.91 2.13 6.84
CA GLN A 53 8.66 1.38 8.06
C GLN A 53 7.21 0.87 8.05
N ILE A 54 7.03 -0.44 8.17
CA ILE A 54 5.71 -1.08 8.20
C ILE A 54 5.70 -2.10 9.33
N ALA A 55 4.74 -1.98 10.23
CA ALA A 55 4.59 -2.86 11.38
C ALA A 55 3.12 -3.26 11.60
N THR A 56 2.90 -4.55 11.88
CA THR A 56 1.64 -5.08 12.39
C THR A 56 1.92 -5.85 13.68
N GLY A 57 1.07 -5.66 14.69
CA GLY A 57 1.14 -6.45 15.93
C GLY A 57 0.67 -7.89 15.74
N SER A 58 -0.19 -8.15 14.75
CA SER A 58 -0.70 -9.48 14.40
C SER A 58 -1.31 -9.44 13.00
N GLY A 59 -0.84 -10.32 12.12
CA GLY A 59 -1.23 -10.36 10.71
C GLY A 59 0.01 -10.48 9.81
N ASP A 60 -0.21 -10.47 8.51
CA ASP A 60 0.85 -10.54 7.51
C ASP A 60 1.11 -9.16 6.89
N ILE A 61 2.34 -8.97 6.40
CA ILE A 61 2.74 -7.76 5.67
C ILE A 61 3.17 -8.18 4.27
N ASP A 62 2.43 -7.70 3.28
CA ASP A 62 2.71 -7.88 1.86
C ASP A 62 3.16 -6.54 1.25
N LEU A 63 4.40 -6.51 0.79
CA LEU A 63 4.96 -5.36 0.06
C LEU A 63 5.22 -5.73 -1.39
N THR A 64 4.57 -5.03 -2.30
CA THR A 64 4.76 -5.19 -3.75
C THR A 64 5.35 -3.92 -4.33
N LEU A 65 6.53 -4.03 -4.94
CA LEU A 65 7.05 -3.02 -5.84
C LEU A 65 6.51 -3.32 -7.24
N THR A 66 5.52 -2.54 -7.66
CA THR A 66 5.02 -2.58 -9.02
C THR A 66 5.90 -1.67 -9.83
N ASP A 67 6.80 -2.21 -10.66
CA ASP A 67 7.33 -1.37 -11.73
C ASP A 67 6.12 -0.86 -12.53
N GLY A 68 6.10 0.40 -12.91
CA GLY A 68 4.97 1.00 -13.62
C GLY A 68 4.62 0.34 -14.97
N SER A 69 5.24 -0.80 -15.33
CA SER A 69 4.99 -1.56 -16.55
C SER A 69 3.80 -2.53 -16.43
N LEU A 70 3.38 -2.89 -15.22
CA LEU A 70 2.15 -3.67 -15.00
C LEU A 70 0.90 -2.78 -15.16
N ARG A 71 0.68 -2.29 -16.38
CA ARG A 71 -0.64 -1.88 -16.85
C ARG A 71 -1.52 -3.13 -16.86
N ARG A 72 -2.12 -3.49 -15.73
CA ARG A 72 -3.25 -4.41 -15.69
C ARG A 72 -4.35 -3.79 -16.54
N ARG A 73 -4.52 -4.30 -17.76
CA ARG A 73 -5.70 -3.95 -18.55
C ARG A 73 -6.93 -4.33 -17.72
N PRO A 74 -7.89 -3.42 -17.50
CA PRO A 74 -9.12 -3.79 -16.84
C PRO A 74 -9.75 -4.92 -17.66
N ARG A 75 -10.02 -6.06 -17.02
CA ARG A 75 -10.90 -7.06 -17.61
C ARG A 75 -12.26 -6.41 -17.70
N ARG A 76 -12.61 -5.96 -18.91
CA ARG A 76 -13.98 -5.55 -19.24
C ARG A 76 -14.79 -6.83 -19.24
N ASP A 77 -15.49 -7.08 -18.13
CA ASP A 77 -16.55 -8.07 -18.08
C ASP A 77 -17.61 -7.64 -19.09
N ARG A 78 -17.69 -8.39 -20.18
CA ARG A 78 -18.74 -8.22 -21.15
C ARG A 78 -19.90 -9.08 -20.66
N SER A 79 -20.75 -8.51 -19.81
CA SER A 79 -22.09 -9.05 -19.59
C SER A 79 -22.86 -8.89 -20.90
N GLY A 80 -23.10 -10.01 -21.55
CA GLY A 80 -24.05 -10.19 -22.64
C GLY A 80 -25.04 -11.27 -22.26
#